data_AF-A0A938L7J9-F1
#
_entry.id   AF-A0A938L7J9-F1
#
_cell.length_a   1.000
_cell.length_b   1.000
_cell.length_c   1.000
_cell.angle_alpha   90.00
_cell.angle_beta   90.00
_cell.angle_gamma   90.00
#
_symmetry.space_group_name_H-M   'P 1'
#
loop_
_entity.id
_entity.type
_entity.pdbx_description
1 polymer ?
#
loop_
_entity_poly.entity_id
_entity_poly.type
_entity_poly.pdbx_seq_one_letter_code
_entity_poly.pdbx_strand_id
1 'polypeptide(L)'
;MSDPFIPLGRLLLLIFVPVILLFPLVFAAFVPNRAVDDSARIKSRGLLLTLAISTAVLLAIWVGLVLTGLTFNVAMLIAHFWWPWFFPLWFFLAIPAIMAKNPYLRCTVGSGSAAGDIRTASLVNRERTSPVTRAMWAVPITLFVLILAAIAARGLLPFGVSPYPGDSAVDPEAARVVYAESERSRWILSLVVFGSAFGFLLAILPRSLRRTLSEPEPMDAAGSPELAELYAAQRRKRVLGLFWGSGVVLPLCIGSFSVLQAWFPLNGSTWGLIGGIGGSILGICGAIFGTWMTVERAKIAEVRARLDASAASAAG
;
A
#
# COMPACT_ATOMS: atom_id res chain seq x y z
N MET A 1 8.87 -29.83 22.38
CA MET A 1 9.33 -29.66 20.98
C MET A 1 9.39 -28.17 20.71
N SER A 2 10.51 -27.66 20.18
CA SER A 2 10.61 -26.25 19.77
C SER A 2 9.59 -25.97 18.67
N ASP A 3 8.84 -24.89 18.80
CA ASP A 3 7.85 -24.49 17.80
C ASP A 3 8.56 -24.30 16.43
N PRO A 4 8.26 -25.12 15.40
CA PRO A 4 8.90 -25.05 14.08
C PRO A 4 8.63 -23.71 13.38
N PHE A 5 7.67 -22.92 13.85
CA PHE A 5 7.39 -21.59 13.31
C PHE A 5 8.42 -20.54 13.75
N ILE A 6 9.17 -20.75 14.83
CA ILE A 6 10.25 -19.84 15.26
C ILE A 6 11.41 -19.81 14.26
N PRO A 7 12.03 -20.94 13.88
CA PRO A 7 13.08 -20.93 12.87
C PRO A 7 12.55 -20.50 11.50
N LEU A 8 11.31 -20.87 11.16
CA LEU A 8 10.67 -20.43 9.92
C LEU A 8 10.43 -18.91 9.89
N GLY A 9 10.00 -18.30 11.00
CA GLY A 9 9.83 -16.85 11.11
C GLY A 9 11.15 -16.08 11.01
N ARG A 10 12.22 -16.62 11.60
CA ARG A 10 13.59 -16.07 11.45
C ARG A 10 14.09 -16.19 10.02
N LEU A 11 13.85 -17.32 9.37
CA LEU A 11 14.22 -17.55 7.97
C LEU A 11 13.42 -16.62 7.03
N LEU A 12 12.12 -16.47 7.28
CA LEU A 12 11.28 -15.51 6.58
C LEU A 12 11.81 -14.09 6.76
N LEU A 13 12.19 -13.66 7.96
CA LEU A 13 12.78 -12.35 8.18
C LEU A 13 14.08 -12.15 7.38
N LEU A 14 14.97 -13.15 7.42
CA LEU A 14 16.26 -13.10 6.75
C LEU A 14 16.14 -13.05 5.22
N ILE A 15 15.04 -13.53 4.65
CA ILE A 15 14.78 -13.48 3.21
C ILE A 15 13.94 -12.24 2.86
N PHE A 16 12.85 -12.03 3.58
CA PHE A 16 11.83 -11.03 3.27
C PHE A 16 12.37 -9.61 3.34
N VAL A 17 13.08 -9.24 4.42
CA VAL A 17 13.56 -7.86 4.59
C VAL A 17 14.60 -7.51 3.52
N PRO A 18 15.61 -8.36 3.21
CA PRO A 18 16.52 -8.07 2.12
C PRO A 18 15.83 -8.00 0.77
N VAL A 19 14.92 -8.93 0.47
CA VAL A 19 14.18 -8.94 -0.81
C VAL A 19 13.36 -7.65 -0.97
N ILE A 20 12.63 -7.24 0.06
CA ILE A 20 11.78 -6.04 -0.04
C ILE A 20 12.61 -4.75 -0.14
N LEU A 21 13.76 -4.67 0.54
CA LEU A 21 14.65 -3.51 0.42
C LEU A 21 15.40 -3.48 -0.92
N LEU A 22 15.74 -4.63 -1.49
CA LEU A 22 16.37 -4.72 -2.81
C LEU A 22 15.39 -4.47 -3.95
N PHE A 23 14.10 -4.77 -3.76
CA PHE A 23 13.09 -4.67 -4.80
C PHE A 23 13.05 -3.30 -5.51
N PRO A 24 13.02 -2.14 -4.83
CA PRO A 24 13.10 -0.83 -5.48
C PRO A 24 14.29 -0.67 -6.43
N LEU A 25 15.47 -1.11 -6.00
CA LEU A 25 16.71 -1.03 -6.78
C LEU A 25 16.66 -1.97 -7.99
N VAL A 26 16.30 -3.23 -7.77
CA VAL A 26 16.21 -4.25 -8.81
C VAL A 26 15.19 -3.84 -9.87
N PHE A 27 14.01 -3.40 -9.44
CA PHE A 27 12.97 -2.93 -10.34
C PHE A 27 13.44 -1.71 -11.15
N ALA A 28 14.00 -0.70 -10.49
CA ALA A 28 14.52 0.49 -11.17
C ALA A 28 15.66 0.16 -12.15
N ALA A 29 16.50 -0.83 -11.85
CA ALA A 29 17.56 -1.30 -12.73
C ALA A 29 17.01 -1.97 -14.00
N PHE A 30 16.00 -2.84 -13.86
CA PHE A 30 15.38 -3.57 -14.97
C PHE A 30 14.53 -2.71 -15.91
N VAL A 31 14.02 -1.56 -15.46
CA VAL A 31 13.31 -0.64 -16.37
C VAL A 31 14.25 -0.19 -17.49
N PRO A 32 13.89 -0.34 -18.78
CA PRO A 32 14.75 0.07 -19.88
C PRO A 32 14.96 1.59 -19.88
N ASN A 33 16.20 2.01 -20.15
CA ASN A 33 16.53 3.44 -20.27
C ASN A 33 16.14 3.95 -21.66
N ARG A 34 15.11 4.80 -21.72
CA ARG A 34 14.59 5.47 -22.92
C ARG A 34 14.79 6.98 -22.85
N ALA A 35 15.76 7.46 -22.07
CA ALA A 35 16.09 8.87 -21.98
C ALA A 35 16.64 9.39 -23.32
N VAL A 36 15.99 10.44 -23.84
CA VAL A 36 16.29 11.06 -25.14
C VAL A 36 17.56 11.93 -25.06
N ASP A 37 17.75 12.63 -23.95
CA ASP A 37 18.86 13.57 -23.76
C ASP A 37 19.95 13.03 -22.82
N ASP A 38 21.21 13.42 -23.04
CA ASP A 38 22.34 13.04 -22.19
C ASP A 38 22.25 13.59 -20.77
N SER A 39 21.65 14.78 -20.60
CA SER A 39 21.36 15.36 -19.28
C SER A 39 20.41 14.47 -18.46
N ALA A 40 19.38 13.90 -19.10
CA ALA A 40 18.44 12.97 -18.48
C ALA A 40 19.12 11.63 -18.15
N ARG A 41 20.03 11.15 -19.00
CA ARG A 41 20.84 9.95 -18.73
C ARG A 41 21.74 10.14 -17.51
N ILE A 42 22.47 11.25 -17.42
CA ILE A 42 23.32 11.58 -16.26
C ILE A 42 22.48 11.67 -14.98
N LYS A 43 21.35 12.37 -15.03
CA LYS A 43 20.43 12.46 -13.89
C LYS A 43 19.91 11.08 -13.45
N SER A 44 19.53 10.23 -14.40
CA SER A 44 19.05 8.88 -14.11
C SER A 44 20.13 8.01 -13.43
N ARG A 45 21.39 8.14 -13.86
CA ARG A 45 22.53 7.44 -13.24
C ARG A 45 22.79 7.93 -11.83
N GLY A 46 22.75 9.24 -11.60
CA GLY A 46 22.88 9.83 -10.27
C GLY A 46 21.82 9.31 -9.31
N LEU A 47 20.55 9.30 -9.72
CA LEU A 47 19.45 8.80 -8.90
C LEU A 47 19.53 7.29 -8.63
N LEU A 48 19.92 6.49 -9.63
CA LEU A 48 20.16 5.06 -9.43
C LEU A 48 21.33 4.80 -8.48
N LEU A 49 22.40 5.58 -8.56
CA LEU A 49 23.54 5.48 -7.65
C LEU A 49 23.12 5.83 -6.21
N THR A 50 22.38 6.93 -6.03
CA THR A 50 21.82 7.29 -4.72
C THR A 50 20.93 6.18 -4.17
N LEU A 51 20.03 5.62 -5.00
CA LEU A 51 19.18 4.49 -4.61
C LEU A 51 20.02 3.27 -4.20
N ALA A 52 21.06 2.93 -4.96
CA ALA A 52 21.95 1.80 -4.66
C ALA A 52 22.68 2.00 -3.32
N ILE A 53 23.26 3.18 -3.09
CA ILE A 53 23.96 3.52 -1.85
C ILE A 53 22.99 3.49 -0.67
N SER A 54 21.82 4.14 -0.77
CA SER A 54 20.82 4.14 0.30
C SER A 54 20.33 2.72 0.63
N THR A 55 20.12 1.88 -0.39
CA THR A 55 19.73 0.48 -0.19
C THR A 55 20.84 -0.31 0.52
N ALA A 56 22.09 -0.13 0.11
CA ALA A 56 23.24 -0.78 0.73
C ALA A 56 23.42 -0.37 2.20
N VAL A 57 23.30 0.93 2.51
CA VAL A 57 23.37 1.45 3.89
C VAL A 57 22.25 0.88 4.74
N LEU A 58 21.00 0.85 4.25
CA LEU A 58 19.87 0.30 5.00
C LEU A 58 20.00 -1.20 5.25
N LEU A 59 20.56 -1.96 4.29
CA LEU A 59 20.88 -3.37 4.48
C LEU A 59 21.99 -3.56 5.52
N ALA A 60 23.04 -2.73 5.48
CA ALA A 60 24.13 -2.79 6.46
C ALA A 60 23.63 -2.50 7.89
N ILE A 61 22.78 -1.47 8.06
CA ILE A 61 22.16 -1.17 9.35
C ILE A 61 21.27 -2.33 9.80
N TRP A 62 20.47 -2.90 8.90
CA TRP A 62 19.65 -4.06 9.21
C TRP A 62 20.48 -5.27 9.66
N VAL A 63 21.57 -5.60 8.96
CA VAL A 63 22.50 -6.66 9.37
C VAL A 63 23.06 -6.35 10.76
N GLY A 64 23.46 -5.10 11.01
CA GLY A 64 23.87 -4.65 12.35
C GLY A 64 22.81 -4.88 13.41
N LEU A 65 21.53 -4.59 13.13
CA LEU A 65 20.39 -4.82 14.03
C LEU A 65 20.12 -6.32 14.26
N VAL A 66 20.27 -7.16 13.25
CA VAL A 66 20.14 -8.62 13.38
C VAL A 66 21.26 -9.18 14.27
N LEU A 67 22.50 -8.77 14.03
CA LEU A 67 23.67 -9.23 14.82
C LEU A 67 23.60 -8.74 16.27
N THR A 68 23.31 -7.46 16.49
CA THR A 68 23.11 -6.91 17.85
C THR A 68 21.85 -7.44 18.51
N GLY A 69 20.85 -7.85 17.73
CA GLY A 69 19.65 -8.48 18.25
C GLY A 69 19.86 -9.91 18.77
N LEU A 70 21.04 -10.50 18.58
CA LEU A 70 21.45 -11.73 19.27
C LEU A 70 21.67 -11.49 20.77
N THR A 71 22.04 -10.27 21.16
CA THR A 71 22.26 -9.87 22.55
C THR A 71 21.14 -8.99 23.10
N PHE A 72 20.52 -8.16 22.26
CA PHE A 72 19.48 -7.21 22.67
C PHE A 72 18.15 -7.45 21.94
N ASN A 73 17.13 -7.95 22.65
CA ASN A 73 15.81 -8.23 22.07
C ASN A 73 15.16 -7.02 21.36
N VAL A 74 15.43 -5.79 21.82
CA VAL A 74 14.92 -4.56 21.20
C VAL A 74 15.47 -4.37 19.78
N ALA A 75 16.77 -4.62 19.57
CA ALA A 75 17.37 -4.50 18.23
C ALA A 75 16.76 -5.52 17.25
N MET A 76 16.49 -6.73 17.75
CA MET A 76 15.79 -7.76 16.97
C MET A 76 14.37 -7.32 16.61
N LEU A 77 13.63 -6.72 17.54
CA LEU A 77 12.28 -6.19 17.27
C LEU A 77 12.30 -5.10 16.19
N ILE A 78 13.28 -4.19 16.24
CA ILE A 78 13.45 -3.15 15.21
C ILE A 78 13.80 -3.79 13.86
N ALA A 79 14.66 -4.82 13.83
CA ALA A 79 15.00 -5.55 12.61
C ALA A 79 13.77 -6.22 11.97
N HIS A 80 12.83 -6.73 12.78
CA HIS A 80 11.56 -7.29 12.29
C HIS A 80 10.66 -6.22 11.66
N PHE A 81 10.73 -4.99 12.16
CA PHE A 81 9.95 -3.86 11.65
C PHE A 81 10.73 -3.00 10.66
N TRP A 82 11.77 -3.54 10.02
CA TRP A 82 12.65 -2.76 9.13
C TRP A 82 12.10 -2.60 7.70
N TRP A 83 11.13 -3.43 7.32
CA TRP A 83 10.49 -3.40 5.99
C TRP A 83 9.85 -2.06 5.58
N PRO A 84 9.34 -1.16 6.46
CA PRO A 84 8.78 0.12 6.04
C PRO A 84 9.78 1.06 5.36
N TRP A 85 11.09 0.81 5.50
CA TRP A 85 12.11 1.51 4.71
C TRP A 85 12.00 1.26 3.20
N PHE A 86 11.24 0.24 2.78
CA PHE A 86 10.77 0.10 1.41
C PHE A 86 10.09 1.37 0.88
N PHE A 87 9.23 2.01 1.67
CA PHE A 87 8.46 3.17 1.21
C PHE A 87 9.35 4.35 0.78
N PRO A 88 10.29 4.84 1.60
CA PRO A 88 11.15 5.92 1.16
C PRO A 88 12.07 5.52 0.01
N LEU A 89 12.59 4.28 -0.02
CA LEU A 89 13.35 3.76 -1.16
C LEU A 89 12.51 3.76 -2.45
N TRP A 90 11.25 3.33 -2.36
CA TRP A 90 10.35 3.23 -3.50
C TRP A 90 9.91 4.62 -3.99
N PHE A 91 9.28 5.40 -3.11
CA PHE A 91 8.59 6.63 -3.50
C PHE A 91 9.52 7.82 -3.71
N PHE A 92 10.59 7.97 -2.93
CA PHE A 92 11.50 9.12 -3.04
C PHE A 92 12.73 8.88 -3.92
N LEU A 93 13.11 7.62 -4.15
CA LEU A 93 14.33 7.30 -4.91
C LEU A 93 14.02 6.49 -6.17
N ALA A 94 13.35 5.34 -6.06
CA ALA A 94 13.12 4.46 -7.20
C ALA A 94 12.14 5.07 -8.23
N ILE A 95 10.98 5.59 -7.82
CA ILE A 95 10.02 6.22 -8.74
C ILE A 95 10.67 7.38 -9.51
N PRO A 96 11.38 8.34 -8.87
CA PRO A 96 12.10 9.39 -9.59
C PRO A 96 13.16 8.86 -10.55
N ALA A 97 13.91 7.82 -10.16
CA ALA A 97 14.91 7.18 -11.04
C ALA A 97 14.24 6.55 -12.28
N ILE A 98 13.13 5.84 -12.08
CA ILE A 98 12.32 5.22 -13.15
C ILE A 98 11.77 6.28 -14.10
N MET A 99 11.22 7.36 -13.56
CA MET A 99 10.70 8.49 -14.35
C MET A 99 11.80 9.19 -15.14
N ALA A 100 13.02 9.29 -14.60
CA ALA A 100 14.16 9.84 -15.31
C ALA A 100 14.63 8.93 -16.45
N LYS A 101 14.58 7.60 -16.27
CA LYS A 101 14.91 6.60 -17.31
C LYS A 101 13.86 6.54 -18.41
N ASN A 102 12.59 6.79 -18.10
CA ASN A 102 11.51 6.70 -19.06
C ASN A 102 10.56 7.90 -18.93
N PRO A 103 10.85 9.01 -19.65
CA PRO A 103 10.06 10.24 -19.58
C PRO A 103 8.59 10.05 -20.00
N TYR A 104 8.29 9.04 -20.81
CA TYR A 104 6.91 8.71 -21.21
C TYR A 104 6.04 8.31 -20.01
N LEU A 105 6.63 7.74 -18.95
CA LEU A 105 5.90 7.45 -17.71
C LEU A 105 5.45 8.71 -16.97
N ARG A 106 6.16 9.83 -17.18
CA ARG A 106 5.79 11.15 -16.64
C ARG A 106 4.52 11.69 -17.29
N CYS A 107 4.34 11.43 -18.59
CA CYS A 107 3.10 11.77 -19.31
C CYS A 107 1.89 10.95 -18.82
N THR A 108 2.09 9.74 -18.32
CA THR A 108 0.98 8.89 -17.80
C THR A 108 0.63 9.16 -16.32
N VAL A 109 1.55 9.73 -15.55
CA VAL A 109 1.35 10.05 -14.12
C VAL A 109 1.47 11.56 -13.91
N GLY A 110 0.41 12.29 -14.29
CA GLY A 110 0.08 13.59 -13.69
C GLY A 110 0.94 14.80 -14.03
N SER A 111 1.85 14.73 -15.01
CA SER A 111 2.59 15.91 -15.49
C SER A 111 2.68 15.86 -17.00
N GLY A 112 1.63 16.33 -17.67
CA GLY A 112 1.75 16.69 -19.07
C GLY A 112 2.85 17.76 -19.19
N SER A 113 3.84 17.48 -20.01
CA SER A 113 4.84 18.46 -20.43
C SER A 113 4.16 19.72 -20.96
N ALA A 114 4.61 20.88 -20.48
CA ALA A 114 4.20 22.20 -20.95
C ALA A 114 4.98 22.56 -22.22
N ALA A 115 4.92 21.71 -23.24
CA ALA A 115 5.46 22.01 -24.55
C ALA A 115 4.30 22.11 -25.55
N GLY A 116 3.93 23.35 -25.85
CA GLY A 116 3.51 23.77 -27.19
C GLY A 116 2.12 23.43 -27.71
N ASP A 117 1.36 22.54 -27.09
CA ASP A 117 0.00 22.21 -27.59
C ASP A 117 -1.07 22.87 -26.72
N ILE A 118 -1.92 23.67 -27.36
CA ILE A 118 -3.03 24.39 -26.73
C ILE A 118 -3.95 23.34 -26.10
N ARG A 119 -3.81 23.12 -24.79
CA ARG A 119 -4.70 22.24 -24.03
C ARG A 119 -6.07 22.89 -23.98
N THR A 120 -6.94 22.50 -24.89
CA THR A 120 -8.38 22.65 -24.78
C THR A 120 -8.87 21.74 -23.65
N ALA A 121 -8.56 22.13 -22.40
CA ALA A 121 -9.33 21.63 -21.27
C ALA A 121 -10.77 22.10 -21.53
N SER A 122 -11.69 21.16 -21.74
CA SER A 122 -13.10 21.48 -21.88
C SER A 122 -13.52 22.36 -20.70
N LEU A 123 -13.85 23.62 -20.99
CA LEU A 123 -14.41 24.59 -20.02
C LEU A 123 -15.82 24.20 -19.57
N VAL A 124 -16.37 23.09 -20.10
CA VAL A 124 -17.67 22.58 -19.71
C VAL A 124 -17.54 22.01 -18.31
N ASN A 125 -18.11 22.73 -17.34
CA ASN A 125 -18.29 22.25 -15.98
C ASN A 125 -19.27 21.06 -16.01
N ARG A 126 -18.75 19.87 -16.27
CA ARG A 126 -19.54 18.64 -16.22
C ARG A 126 -19.81 18.33 -14.75
N GLU A 127 -21.09 18.27 -14.35
CA GLU A 127 -21.47 17.84 -13.01
C GLU A 127 -20.93 16.43 -12.76
N ARG A 128 -19.89 16.34 -11.93
CA ARG A 128 -19.24 15.06 -11.62
C ARG A 128 -20.01 14.39 -10.51
N THR A 129 -20.98 13.56 -10.89
CA THR A 129 -21.75 12.78 -9.92
C THR A 129 -20.88 11.70 -9.28
N SER A 130 -20.80 11.69 -7.95
CA SER A 130 -20.13 10.63 -7.22
C SER A 130 -20.87 9.30 -7.44
N PRO A 131 -20.20 8.22 -7.87
CA PRO A 131 -20.81 6.90 -7.97
C PRO A 131 -21.05 6.25 -6.59
N VAL A 132 -20.47 6.82 -5.52
CA VAL A 132 -20.67 6.35 -4.14
C VAL A 132 -21.87 7.08 -3.54
N THR A 133 -22.92 6.33 -3.20
CA THR A 133 -24.13 6.86 -2.56
C THR A 133 -23.94 6.97 -1.05
N ARG A 134 -24.80 7.75 -0.37
CA ARG A 134 -24.78 7.86 1.10
C ARG A 134 -25.02 6.51 1.78
N ALA A 135 -25.89 5.67 1.22
CA ALA A 135 -26.17 4.33 1.74
C ALA A 135 -24.94 3.42 1.71
N MET A 136 -24.08 3.53 0.67
CA MET A 136 -22.86 2.73 0.57
C MET A 136 -21.89 2.99 1.73
N TRP A 137 -21.87 4.19 2.31
CA TRP A 137 -21.02 4.51 3.46
C TRP A 137 -21.40 3.76 4.74
N ALA A 138 -22.63 3.25 4.84
CA ALA A 138 -23.02 2.44 5.98
C ALA A 138 -22.14 1.17 6.09
N VAL A 139 -21.79 0.54 4.96
CA VAL A 139 -21.00 -0.70 4.94
C VAL A 139 -19.62 -0.52 5.61
N PRO A 140 -18.72 0.36 5.16
CA PRO A 140 -17.40 0.51 5.78
C PRO A 140 -17.48 1.01 7.24
N ILE A 141 -18.47 1.85 7.57
CA ILE A 141 -18.67 2.33 8.95
C ILE A 141 -19.10 1.18 9.87
N THR A 142 -20.13 0.41 9.47
CA THR A 142 -20.59 -0.75 10.26
C THR A 142 -19.49 -1.78 10.41
N LEU A 143 -18.76 -2.08 9.34
CA LEU A 143 -17.62 -2.99 9.40
C LEU A 143 -16.56 -2.53 10.41
N PHE A 144 -16.16 -1.25 10.35
CA PHE A 144 -15.20 -0.67 11.30
C PHE A 144 -15.69 -0.81 12.74
N VAL A 145 -16.95 -0.44 13.01
CA VAL A 145 -17.54 -0.53 14.36
C VAL A 145 -17.61 -1.97 14.84
N LEU A 146 -18.05 -2.92 14.00
CA LEU A 146 -18.15 -4.34 14.37
C LEU A 146 -16.80 -4.95 14.70
N ILE A 147 -15.76 -4.66 13.90
CA ILE A 147 -14.41 -5.17 14.16
C ILE A 147 -13.85 -4.54 15.42
N LEU A 148 -13.98 -3.22 15.58
CA LEU A 148 -13.49 -2.52 16.77
C LEU A 148 -14.19 -3.04 18.04
N ALA A 149 -15.50 -3.28 17.97
CA ALA A 149 -16.28 -3.88 19.05
C ALA A 149 -15.83 -5.32 19.34
N ALA A 150 -15.56 -6.12 18.31
CA ALA A 150 -15.06 -7.49 18.49
C ALA A 150 -13.68 -7.53 19.17
N ILE A 151 -12.78 -6.60 18.84
CA ILE A 151 -11.49 -6.45 19.53
C ILE A 151 -11.73 -5.98 20.98
N ALA A 152 -12.57 -4.96 21.17
CA ALA A 152 -12.86 -4.42 22.50
C ALA A 152 -13.51 -5.43 23.44
N ALA A 153 -14.44 -6.26 22.92
CA ALA A 153 -15.15 -7.28 23.69
C ALA A 153 -14.21 -8.31 24.32
N ARG A 154 -13.04 -8.58 23.73
CA ARG A 154 -12.01 -9.42 24.36
C ARG A 154 -11.60 -8.90 25.74
N GLY A 155 -11.59 -7.59 25.95
CA GLY A 155 -11.23 -6.98 27.23
C GLY A 155 -12.24 -7.20 28.37
N LEU A 156 -13.43 -7.74 28.06
CA LEU A 156 -14.43 -8.14 29.05
C LEU A 156 -14.09 -9.49 29.72
N LEU A 157 -13.18 -10.26 29.14
CA LEU A 157 -12.72 -11.54 29.67
C LEU A 157 -11.37 -11.36 30.38
N PRO A 158 -11.11 -12.08 31.48
CA PRO A 158 -9.83 -12.03 32.16
C PRO A 158 -8.67 -12.43 31.23
N PHE A 159 -7.52 -11.78 31.40
CA PHE A 159 -6.27 -12.10 30.69
C PHE A 159 -5.50 -13.20 31.44
N GLY A 160 -4.81 -14.07 30.72
CA GLY A 160 -3.97 -15.13 31.32
C GLY A 160 -4.71 -16.37 31.85
N VAL A 161 -5.98 -16.61 31.48
CA VAL A 161 -6.78 -17.77 31.96
C VAL A 161 -6.62 -19.02 31.08
N SER A 162 -6.05 -18.89 29.88
CA SER A 162 -5.83 -20.01 28.97
C SER A 162 -4.62 -20.88 29.38
N PRO A 163 -4.59 -22.17 29.01
CA PRO A 163 -3.46 -23.06 29.30
C PRO A 163 -2.14 -22.43 28.85
N TYR A 164 -1.23 -22.25 29.80
CA TYR A 164 -0.04 -21.44 29.59
C TYR A 164 1.18 -22.33 29.33
N PRO A 165 2.00 -22.05 28.29
CA PRO A 165 3.20 -22.85 28.01
C PRO A 165 4.22 -22.89 29.16
N GLY A 166 4.17 -21.93 30.09
CA GLY A 166 5.02 -21.89 31.27
C GLY A 166 4.35 -22.41 32.54
N ASP A 167 3.27 -23.20 32.44
CA ASP A 167 2.81 -24.02 33.58
C ASP A 167 3.90 -25.03 34.04
N SER A 168 4.92 -25.26 33.20
CA SER A 168 6.15 -26.00 33.54
C SER A 168 7.33 -25.10 33.96
N ALA A 169 7.11 -23.81 34.22
CA ALA A 169 8.16 -22.90 34.68
C ALA A 169 8.50 -23.13 36.17
N VAL A 170 9.68 -22.66 36.60
CA VAL A 170 10.13 -22.73 37.99
C VAL A 170 9.19 -21.99 38.94
N ASP A 171 8.59 -20.90 38.48
CA ASP A 171 7.52 -20.16 39.15
C ASP A 171 6.35 -19.92 38.19
N PRO A 172 5.33 -20.80 38.20
CA PRO A 172 4.17 -20.69 37.31
C PRO A 172 3.31 -19.45 37.58
N GLU A 173 3.24 -18.96 38.82
CA GLU A 173 2.40 -17.81 39.18
C GLU A 173 3.00 -16.51 38.63
N ALA A 174 4.30 -16.29 38.84
CA ALA A 174 4.99 -15.13 38.29
C ALA A 174 4.92 -15.11 36.75
N ALA A 175 5.05 -16.28 36.10
CA ALA A 175 4.98 -16.38 34.65
C ALA A 175 3.58 -16.06 34.09
N ARG A 176 2.50 -16.44 34.80
CA ARG A 176 1.12 -16.10 34.43
C ARG A 176 0.84 -14.60 34.51
N VAL A 177 1.36 -13.91 35.54
CA VAL A 177 1.20 -12.45 35.70
C VAL A 177 1.86 -11.71 34.53
N VAL A 178 3.12 -12.04 34.23
CA VAL A 178 3.86 -11.43 33.11
C VAL A 178 3.16 -11.68 31.77
N TYR A 179 2.64 -12.90 31.57
CA TYR A 179 1.90 -13.23 30.36
C TYR A 179 0.61 -12.42 30.24
N ALA A 180 -0.21 -12.35 31.30
CA ALA A 180 -1.45 -11.57 31.32
C ALA A 180 -1.19 -10.09 31.00
N GLU A 181 -0.11 -9.50 31.52
CA GLU A 181 0.28 -8.13 31.21
C GLU A 181 0.69 -7.96 29.73
N SER A 182 1.43 -8.93 29.19
CA SER A 182 1.82 -8.93 27.77
C SER A 182 0.60 -9.09 26.84
N GLU A 183 -0.37 -9.93 27.21
CA GLU A 183 -1.61 -10.15 26.48
C GLU A 183 -2.46 -8.88 26.47
N ARG A 184 -2.62 -8.24 27.63
CA ARG A 184 -3.30 -6.95 27.78
C ARG A 184 -2.64 -5.87 26.94
N SER A 185 -1.31 -5.78 26.96
CA SER A 185 -0.57 -4.77 26.20
C SER A 185 -0.76 -4.94 24.69
N ARG A 186 -0.72 -6.19 24.19
CA ARG A 186 -1.00 -6.50 22.79
C ARG A 186 -2.44 -6.16 22.41
N TRP A 187 -3.40 -6.50 23.27
CA TRP A 187 -4.81 -6.16 23.06
C TRP A 187 -5.03 -4.63 22.96
N ILE A 188 -4.47 -3.85 23.90
CA ILE A 188 -4.55 -2.38 23.86
C ILE A 188 -3.93 -1.86 22.57
N LEU A 189 -2.74 -2.35 22.20
CA LEU A 189 -2.05 -1.93 20.99
C LEU A 189 -2.90 -2.21 19.74
N SER A 190 -3.46 -3.42 19.61
CA SER A 190 -4.33 -3.78 18.49
C SER A 190 -5.56 -2.87 18.43
N LEU A 191 -6.20 -2.60 19.56
CA LEU A 191 -7.37 -1.72 19.64
C LEU A 191 -7.06 -0.29 19.20
N VAL A 192 -5.97 0.29 19.73
CA VAL A 192 -5.53 1.66 19.44
C VAL A 192 -5.08 1.79 17.98
N VAL A 193 -4.25 0.86 17.49
CA VAL A 193 -3.73 0.90 16.12
C VAL A 193 -4.86 0.71 15.13
N PHE A 194 -5.73 -0.28 15.31
CA PHE A 194 -6.87 -0.50 14.40
C PHE A 194 -7.83 0.70 14.43
N GLY A 195 -8.24 1.13 15.63
CA GLY A 195 -9.16 2.26 15.81
C GLY A 195 -8.65 3.56 15.19
N SER A 196 -7.38 3.91 15.44
CA SER A 196 -6.77 5.13 14.91
C SER A 196 -6.50 5.06 13.40
N ALA A 197 -5.87 3.99 12.91
CA ALA A 197 -5.50 3.87 11.50
C ALA A 197 -6.74 3.86 10.59
N PHE A 198 -7.75 3.06 10.93
CA PHE A 198 -8.97 2.94 10.12
C PHE A 198 -9.97 4.05 10.38
N GLY A 199 -10.03 4.61 11.59
CA GLY A 199 -10.78 5.83 11.86
C GLY A 199 -10.26 7.00 11.02
N PHE A 200 -8.93 7.17 10.96
CA PHE A 200 -8.30 8.19 10.11
C PHE A 200 -8.50 7.92 8.62
N LEU A 201 -8.37 6.66 8.19
CA LEU A 201 -8.65 6.26 6.81
C LEU A 201 -10.08 6.63 6.40
N LEU A 202 -11.08 6.30 7.21
CA LEU A 202 -12.49 6.66 6.96
C LEU A 202 -12.71 8.17 6.93
N ALA A 203 -12.02 8.93 7.79
CA ALA A 203 -12.10 10.39 7.80
C ALA A 203 -11.51 11.02 6.52
N ILE A 204 -10.43 10.46 5.98
CA ILE A 204 -9.74 10.99 4.79
C ILE A 204 -10.34 10.49 3.49
N LEU A 205 -10.91 9.29 3.46
CA LEU A 205 -11.42 8.64 2.26
C LEU A 205 -12.36 9.54 1.44
N PRO A 206 -13.35 10.26 2.02
CA PRO A 206 -14.20 11.18 1.27
C PRO A 206 -13.40 12.25 0.50
N ARG A 207 -12.34 12.78 1.13
CA ARG A 207 -11.48 13.80 0.52
C ARG A 207 -10.64 13.22 -0.61
N SER A 208 -10.16 11.98 -0.46
CA SER A 208 -9.45 11.24 -1.50
C SER A 208 -10.33 10.97 -2.72
N LEU A 209 -11.57 10.49 -2.50
CA LEU A 209 -12.53 10.26 -3.58
C LEU A 209 -12.89 11.55 -4.32
N ARG A 210 -13.10 12.66 -3.60
CA ARG A 210 -13.33 13.98 -4.20
C ARG A 210 -12.16 14.43 -5.07
N ARG A 211 -10.92 14.22 -4.62
CA ARG A 211 -9.72 14.52 -5.42
C ARG A 211 -9.69 13.71 -6.72
N THR A 212 -9.98 12.40 -6.65
CA THR A 212 -10.07 11.55 -7.84
C THR A 212 -11.19 12.01 -8.78
N LEU A 213 -12.34 12.42 -8.24
CA LEU A 213 -13.42 12.98 -9.04
C LEU A 213 -13.01 14.27 -9.73
N SER A 214 -12.18 15.12 -9.09
CA SER A 214 -11.70 16.40 -9.63
C SER A 214 -10.54 16.31 -10.62
N GLU A 215 -10.04 15.10 -10.94
CA GLU A 215 -8.93 14.97 -11.89
C GLU A 215 -9.31 15.50 -13.29
N PRO A 216 -8.41 16.24 -13.96
CA PRO A 216 -8.67 16.78 -15.30
C PRO A 216 -8.72 15.65 -16.34
N GLU A 217 -9.63 15.81 -17.31
CA GLU A 217 -9.81 14.87 -18.42
C GLU A 217 -9.45 15.58 -19.72
N PRO A 218 -8.30 15.24 -20.33
CA PRO A 218 -7.89 15.86 -21.57
C PRO A 218 -8.82 15.38 -22.68
N MET A 219 -9.65 16.29 -23.20
CA MET A 219 -10.52 16.01 -24.33
C MET A 219 -9.78 16.20 -25.66
N ASP A 220 -10.35 15.67 -26.73
CA ASP A 220 -10.07 16.09 -28.10
C ASP A 220 -10.62 17.49 -28.35
N ALA A 221 -10.14 18.17 -29.40
CA ALA A 221 -10.56 19.54 -29.72
C ALA A 221 -12.06 19.66 -30.04
N ALA A 222 -12.68 18.59 -30.55
CA ALA A 222 -14.10 18.53 -30.89
C ALA A 222 -15.00 18.15 -29.70
N GLY A 223 -14.43 17.74 -28.56
CA GLY A 223 -15.17 17.36 -27.37
C GLY A 223 -16.02 16.09 -27.56
N SER A 224 -15.48 15.10 -28.26
CA SER A 224 -16.16 13.86 -28.63
C SER A 224 -16.90 13.17 -27.46
N PRO A 225 -18.12 12.64 -27.71
CA PRO A 225 -18.91 11.94 -26.69
C PRO A 225 -18.26 10.59 -26.31
N GLU A 226 -17.63 9.91 -27.28
CA GLU A 226 -16.95 8.63 -27.05
C GLU A 226 -15.85 8.74 -26.00
N LEU A 227 -14.99 9.77 -26.09
CA LEU A 227 -13.93 9.99 -25.13
C LEU A 227 -14.48 10.35 -23.74
N ALA A 228 -15.59 11.09 -23.70
CA ALA A 228 -16.27 11.45 -22.46
C ALA A 228 -16.82 10.21 -21.73
N GLU A 229 -17.42 9.27 -22.46
CA GLU A 229 -17.94 8.02 -21.90
C GLU A 229 -16.82 7.13 -21.36
N LEU A 230 -15.71 7.00 -22.10
CA LEU A 230 -14.55 6.23 -21.66
C LEU A 230 -13.95 6.79 -20.36
N TYR A 231 -13.79 8.10 -20.27
CA TYR A 231 -13.34 8.76 -19.05
C TYR A 231 -14.32 8.60 -17.89
N ALA A 232 -15.63 8.72 -18.13
CA ALA A 232 -16.65 8.50 -17.12
C ALA A 232 -16.62 7.06 -16.57
N ALA A 233 -16.52 6.06 -17.44
CA ALA A 233 -16.39 4.66 -17.07
C ALA A 233 -15.13 4.39 -16.23
N GLN A 234 -13.98 4.90 -16.68
CA GLN A 234 -12.72 4.77 -15.97
C GLN A 234 -12.78 5.43 -14.58
N ARG A 235 -13.30 6.65 -14.50
CA ARG A 235 -13.46 7.38 -13.24
C ARG A 235 -14.33 6.59 -12.26
N ARG A 236 -15.47 6.07 -12.73
CA ARG A 236 -16.38 5.27 -11.92
C ARG A 236 -15.69 4.04 -11.34
N LYS A 237 -14.98 3.27 -12.18
CA LYS A 237 -14.19 2.09 -11.74
C LYS A 237 -13.15 2.47 -10.71
N ARG A 238 -12.40 3.55 -10.94
CA ARG A 238 -11.36 4.01 -10.02
C ARG A 238 -11.90 4.44 -8.67
N VAL A 239 -12.98 5.23 -8.66
CA VAL A 239 -13.60 5.73 -7.43
C VAL A 239 -14.22 4.58 -6.64
N LEU A 240 -14.93 3.66 -7.30
CA LEU A 240 -15.49 2.48 -6.65
C LEU A 240 -14.40 1.53 -6.14
N GLY A 241 -13.35 1.30 -6.93
CA GLY A 241 -12.21 0.46 -6.52
C GLY A 241 -11.46 1.05 -5.32
N LEU A 242 -11.23 2.36 -5.31
CA LEU A 242 -10.65 3.04 -4.15
C LEU A 242 -11.57 2.95 -2.93
N PHE A 243 -12.88 3.19 -3.09
CA PHE A 243 -13.85 3.11 -2.01
C PHE A 243 -13.94 1.71 -1.40
N TRP A 244 -14.18 0.68 -2.20
CA TRP A 244 -14.33 -0.70 -1.71
C TRP A 244 -13.00 -1.29 -1.25
N GLY A 245 -11.91 -1.04 -1.98
CA GLY A 245 -10.58 -1.56 -1.64
C GLY A 245 -10.08 -1.01 -0.31
N SER A 246 -10.13 0.31 -0.13
CA SER A 246 -9.63 0.95 1.10
C SER A 246 -10.66 1.01 2.24
N GLY A 247 -11.94 1.18 1.92
CA GLY A 247 -13.01 1.30 2.93
C GLY A 247 -13.52 -0.04 3.45
N VAL A 248 -13.39 -1.14 2.69
CA VAL A 248 -14.01 -2.42 3.05
C VAL A 248 -13.00 -3.56 3.05
N VAL A 249 -12.35 -3.84 1.92
CA VAL A 249 -11.46 -5.01 1.79
C VAL A 249 -10.28 -4.91 2.76
N LEU A 250 -9.57 -3.78 2.75
CA LEU A 250 -8.40 -3.58 3.61
C LEU A 250 -8.74 -3.63 5.11
N PRO A 251 -9.77 -2.91 5.63
CA PRO A 251 -10.17 -3.00 7.03
C PRO A 251 -10.69 -4.39 7.40
N LEU A 252 -11.43 -5.07 6.51
CA LEU A 252 -11.91 -6.42 6.76
C LEU A 252 -10.74 -7.39 6.95
N CYS A 253 -9.76 -7.37 6.05
CA CYS A 253 -8.60 -8.24 6.13
C CYS A 253 -7.79 -7.96 7.41
N ILE A 254 -7.30 -6.73 7.59
CA ILE A 254 -6.43 -6.38 8.72
C ILE A 254 -7.18 -6.48 10.06
N GLY A 255 -8.45 -6.09 10.06
CA GLY A 255 -9.31 -6.16 11.22
C GLY A 255 -9.63 -7.58 11.65
N SER A 256 -9.91 -8.49 10.70
CA SER A 256 -10.09 -9.92 11.01
C SER A 256 -8.83 -10.50 11.66
N PHE A 257 -7.64 -10.15 11.16
CA PHE A 257 -6.38 -10.55 11.80
C PHE A 257 -6.22 -9.97 13.21
N SER A 258 -6.60 -8.70 13.40
CA SER A 258 -6.51 -8.04 14.71
C SER A 258 -7.46 -8.68 15.73
N VAL A 259 -8.67 -9.07 15.30
CA VAL A 259 -9.61 -9.85 16.11
C VAL A 259 -9.01 -11.21 16.46
N LEU A 260 -8.50 -11.97 15.48
CA LEU A 260 -7.92 -13.28 15.73
C LEU A 260 -6.73 -13.22 16.70
N GLN A 261 -5.88 -12.20 16.58
CA GLN A 261 -4.77 -11.99 17.52
C GLN A 261 -5.24 -11.66 18.94
N ALA A 262 -6.31 -10.87 19.07
CA ALA A 262 -6.87 -10.54 20.38
C ALA A 262 -7.51 -11.77 21.05
N TRP A 263 -8.22 -12.61 20.29
CA TRP A 263 -8.96 -13.75 20.82
C TRP A 263 -8.13 -15.03 20.96
N PHE A 264 -7.08 -15.20 20.14
CA PHE A 264 -6.25 -16.41 20.12
C PHE A 264 -4.74 -16.06 20.21
N PRO A 265 -4.27 -15.43 21.29
CA PRO A 265 -2.90 -14.90 21.39
C PRO A 265 -1.81 -15.98 21.40
N LEU A 266 -2.15 -17.23 21.74
CA LEU A 266 -1.22 -18.36 21.77
C LEU A 266 -0.77 -18.80 20.37
N ASN A 267 -1.59 -18.54 19.34
CA ASN A 267 -1.28 -18.89 17.95
C ASN A 267 -0.60 -17.74 17.20
N GLY A 268 0.14 -16.88 17.92
CA GLY A 268 0.73 -15.67 17.37
C GLY A 268 1.62 -15.90 16.14
N SER A 269 2.38 -16.99 16.12
CA SER A 269 3.21 -17.36 14.97
C SER A 269 2.38 -17.73 13.74
N THR A 270 1.29 -18.48 13.93
CA THR A 270 0.31 -18.81 12.88
C THR A 270 -0.36 -17.55 12.34
N TRP A 271 -0.81 -16.64 13.20
CA TRP A 271 -1.41 -15.38 12.77
C TRP A 271 -0.41 -14.47 12.06
N GLY A 272 0.86 -14.49 12.46
CA GLY A 272 1.94 -13.79 11.77
C GLY A 272 2.13 -14.33 10.34
N LEU A 273 2.12 -15.65 10.16
CA LEU A 273 2.23 -16.29 8.86
C LEU A 273 1.01 -15.99 7.97
N ILE A 274 -0.21 -16.19 8.48
CA ILE A 274 -1.44 -15.93 7.72
C ILE A 274 -1.54 -14.43 7.39
N GLY A 275 -1.16 -13.56 8.32
CA GLY A 275 -1.06 -12.11 8.09
C GLY A 275 -0.06 -11.74 6.99
N GLY A 276 1.10 -12.38 6.95
CA GLY A 276 2.11 -12.20 5.91
C GLY A 276 1.64 -12.65 4.52
N ILE A 277 0.98 -13.81 4.44
CA ILE A 277 0.39 -14.33 3.20
C ILE A 277 -0.76 -13.42 2.74
N GLY A 278 -1.68 -13.09 3.65
CA GLY A 278 -2.83 -12.23 3.37
C GLY A 278 -2.43 -10.84 2.93
N GLY A 279 -1.44 -10.24 3.59
CA GLY A 279 -0.85 -8.94 3.21
C GLY A 279 -0.23 -8.97 1.82
N SER A 280 0.47 -10.06 1.48
CA SER A 280 1.09 -10.25 0.16
C SER A 280 0.05 -10.37 -0.95
N ILE A 281 -1.02 -11.16 -0.74
CA ILE A 281 -2.14 -11.28 -1.68
C ILE A 281 -2.81 -9.92 -1.88
N LEU A 282 -3.08 -9.19 -0.80
CA LEU A 282 -3.70 -7.87 -0.87
C LEU A 282 -2.80 -6.88 -1.64
N GLY A 283 -1.49 -6.94 -1.42
CA GLY A 283 -0.50 -6.16 -2.18
C GLY A 283 -0.52 -6.49 -3.68
N ILE A 284 -0.54 -7.77 -4.04
CA ILE A 284 -0.63 -8.23 -5.44
C ILE A 284 -1.94 -7.75 -6.08
N CYS A 285 -3.08 -7.90 -5.41
CA CYS A 285 -4.36 -7.40 -5.90
C CYS A 285 -4.34 -5.88 -6.13
N GLY A 286 -3.74 -5.13 -5.20
CA GLY A 286 -3.55 -3.68 -5.34
C GLY A 286 -2.68 -3.32 -6.56
N ALA A 287 -1.59 -4.06 -6.79
CA ALA A 287 -0.71 -3.87 -7.94
C ALA A 287 -1.39 -4.21 -9.27
N ILE A 288 -2.18 -5.29 -9.32
CA ILE A 288 -2.99 -5.67 -10.49
C ILE A 288 -4.01 -4.58 -10.79
N PHE A 289 -4.73 -4.09 -9.77
CA PHE A 289 -5.69 -3.01 -9.95
C PHE A 289 -5.02 -1.74 -10.47
N GLY A 290 -3.90 -1.32 -9.89
CA GLY A 290 -3.14 -0.16 -10.35
C GLY A 290 -2.65 -0.29 -11.80
N THR A 291 -2.16 -1.47 -12.17
CA THR A 291 -1.73 -1.78 -13.54
C THR A 291 -2.89 -1.73 -14.51
N TRP A 292 -4.03 -2.32 -14.17
CA TRP A 292 -5.23 -2.31 -14.99
C TRP A 292 -5.74 -0.89 -15.25
N MET A 293 -5.77 -0.03 -14.22
CA MET A 293 -6.14 1.38 -14.37
C MET A 293 -5.17 2.15 -15.29
N THR A 294 -3.89 1.78 -15.28
CA THR A 294 -2.87 2.37 -16.15
C THR A 294 -3.08 1.95 -17.62
N VAL A 295 -3.38 0.66 -17.85
CA VAL A 295 -3.70 0.14 -19.20
C VAL A 295 -4.97 0.79 -19.75
N GLU A 296 -6.03 0.96 -18.94
CA GLU A 296 -7.23 1.68 -19.39
C GLU A 296 -6.91 3.13 -19.78
N ARG A 297 -6.04 3.82 -19.03
CA ARG A 297 -5.56 5.17 -19.36
C ARG A 297 -4.84 5.22 -20.70
N ALA A 298 -3.98 4.24 -20.97
CA ALA A 298 -3.26 4.15 -22.24
C ALA A 298 -4.22 3.96 -23.42
N LYS A 299 -5.24 3.09 -23.27
CA LYS A 299 -6.29 2.90 -24.29
C LYS A 299 -7.06 4.18 -24.59
N ILE A 300 -7.41 4.97 -23.57
CA ILE A 300 -8.09 6.24 -23.77
C ILE A 300 -7.20 7.24 -24.51
N ALA A 301 -5.90 7.27 -24.20
CA ALA A 301 -4.94 8.11 -24.91
C ALA A 301 -4.78 7.70 -26.38
N GLU A 302 -4.81 6.41 -26.69
CA GLU A 302 -4.81 5.91 -28.08
C GLU A 302 -6.07 6.32 -28.85
N VAL A 303 -7.25 6.22 -28.23
CA VAL A 303 -8.52 6.66 -28.84
C VAL A 303 -8.49 8.17 -29.10
N ARG A 304 -8.03 8.97 -28.13
CA ARG A 304 -7.84 10.41 -28.31
C ARG A 304 -6.95 10.73 -29.51
N ALA A 305 -5.79 10.09 -29.61
CA ALA A 305 -4.87 10.31 -30.72
C ALA A 305 -5.49 9.98 -32.09
N ARG A 306 -6.33 8.93 -32.16
CA ARG A 306 -7.06 8.58 -33.40
C ARG A 306 -8.12 9.63 -33.78
N LEU A 307 -8.84 10.15 -32.79
CA LEU A 307 -9.85 11.20 -32.99
C LEU A 307 -9.20 12.52 -33.43
N ASP A 308 -8.10 12.92 -32.78
CA ASP A 308 -7.34 14.11 -33.14
C ASP A 308 -6.77 13.99 -34.57
N ALA A 309 -6.25 12.82 -34.96
CA ALA A 309 -5.77 12.57 -36.32
C ALA A 309 -6.90 12.62 -37.38
N SER A 310 -8.07 12.08 -37.04
CA SER A 310 -9.24 12.11 -37.93
C SER A 310 -9.75 13.55 -38.13
N ALA A 311 -9.80 14.34 -37.05
CA ALA A 311 -10.17 15.75 -37.12
C ALA A 311 -9.18 16.57 -37.95
N ALA A 312 -7.87 16.32 -37.81
CA ALA A 312 -6.84 16.96 -38.63
C ALA A 312 -6.98 16.61 -40.11
N SER A 313 -7.29 15.35 -40.44
CA SER A 313 -7.50 14.91 -41.83
C SER A 313 -8.76 15.48 -42.47
N ALA A 314 -9.79 15.79 -41.69
CA ALA A 314 -11.04 16.39 -42.19
C ALA A 314 -10.94 17.91 -42.39
N ALA A 315 -9.90 18.56 -41.85
CA ALA A 315 -9.68 19.99 -41.93
C ALA A 315 -8.69 20.42 -43.04
N GLY A 316 -8.01 19.47 -43.68
CA GLY A 316 -7.07 19.69 -44.79
C GLY A 316 -7.67 19.29 -46.13
#